data_AF-A0A955AIF9-F1
#
_entry.id   AF-A0A955AIF9-F1
#
_cell.length_a   1.000
_cell.length_b   1.000
_cell.length_c   1.000
_cell.angle_alpha   90.00
_cell.angle_beta   90.00
_cell.angle_gamma   90.00
#
_symmetry.space_group_name_H-M   'P 1'
#
loop_
_entity.id
_entity.type
_entity.pdbx_description
1 polymer ?
#
loop_
_entity_poly.entity_id
_entity_poly.type
_entity_poly.pdbx_seq_one_letter_code
_entity_poly.pdbx_strand_id
1 'polypeptide(L)'
;MNVQSTNSAQNPLDLSPPGLAARGIEIIRPLETSEPLRHALFDFDGTLSLVREGWIDIMVPMMVDELANTGTDESVSELTEVARTFVAELTGKQTIYQMIRLAEEIANRGGSPQEPVLYKHRYHDLLMQRSAARRQG
;
A
#
# COMPACT_ATOMS: atom_id res chain seq x y z
N MET A 1 61.44 15.10 19.39
CA MET A 1 61.06 14.01 18.45
C MET A 1 60.13 13.09 19.22
N ASN A 2 58.81 13.29 19.08
CA ASN A 2 57.89 12.44 18.29
C ASN A 2 57.66 11.06 18.97
N VAL A 3 56.47 10.59 19.35
CA VAL A 3 55.06 11.00 19.19
C VAL A 3 54.28 10.36 20.35
N GLN A 4 53.40 11.12 21.04
CA GLN A 4 52.28 10.57 21.80
C GLN A 4 51.11 10.33 20.84
N SER A 5 50.46 9.17 20.91
CA SER A 5 49.03 8.90 20.62
C SER A 5 48.83 7.39 20.76
N THR A 6 48.58 6.84 21.96
CA THR A 6 47.27 6.70 22.62
C THR A 6 46.09 6.39 21.68
N ASN A 7 45.51 5.24 21.99
CA ASN A 7 44.09 4.94 21.96
C ASN A 7 43.52 4.37 20.65
N SER A 8 43.56 3.04 20.60
CA SER A 8 42.67 2.17 19.85
C SER A 8 41.21 2.43 20.25
N ALA A 9 40.63 3.53 19.79
CA ALA A 9 39.18 3.70 19.84
C ALA A 9 38.57 2.81 18.75
N GLN A 10 38.14 1.63 19.14
CA GLN A 10 37.20 0.83 18.36
C GLN A 10 35.99 1.72 18.05
N ASN A 11 35.69 1.88 16.77
CA ASN A 11 34.53 2.59 16.28
C ASN A 11 33.26 1.90 16.82
N PRO A 12 32.38 2.56 17.61
CA PRO A 12 31.20 1.92 18.18
C PRO A 12 30.10 1.57 17.17
N LEU A 13 30.34 1.79 15.88
CA LEU A 13 29.43 1.46 14.78
C LEU A 13 30.16 0.68 13.68
N ASP A 14 30.81 -0.43 14.03
CA ASP A 14 30.98 -1.49 13.03
C ASP A 14 29.59 -2.13 12.81
N LEU A 15 28.82 -1.53 11.90
CA LEU A 15 27.52 -2.01 11.46
C LEU A 15 27.64 -3.22 10.51
N SER A 16 28.65 -4.07 10.72
CA SER A 16 28.82 -5.31 9.99
C SER A 16 28.35 -6.52 10.82
N PRO A 17 27.04 -6.72 11.10
CA PRO A 17 26.50 -8.07 11.25
C PRO A 17 26.32 -8.68 9.84
N PRO A 18 25.95 -9.97 9.70
CA PRO A 18 25.68 -10.58 8.40
C PRO A 18 24.76 -9.65 7.62
N GLY A 19 25.27 -9.15 6.48
CA GLY A 19 24.85 -7.88 5.88
C GLY A 19 23.33 -7.77 5.82
N LEU A 20 22.79 -6.56 6.00
CA LEU A 20 21.35 -6.24 6.06
C LEU A 20 20.48 -7.04 5.05
N ALA A 21 21.02 -7.37 3.87
CA ALA A 21 20.44 -8.28 2.90
C ALA A 21 20.09 -9.69 3.43
N ALA A 22 20.92 -10.31 4.27
CA ALA A 22 20.65 -11.59 4.94
C ALA A 22 19.48 -11.51 5.93
N ARG A 23 19.08 -10.30 6.33
CA ARG A 23 17.87 -10.03 7.14
C ARG A 23 16.68 -9.58 6.30
N GLY A 24 16.79 -9.63 4.97
CA GLY A 24 15.73 -9.21 4.04
C GLY A 24 15.53 -7.69 3.99
N ILE A 25 16.50 -6.89 4.45
CA ILE A 25 16.42 -5.43 4.42
C ILE A 25 17.07 -4.93 3.13
N GLU A 26 16.27 -4.29 2.27
CA GLU A 26 16.71 -3.66 1.02
C GLU A 26 17.15 -2.21 1.26
N ILE A 27 18.29 -1.80 0.68
CA ILE A 27 18.78 -0.42 0.70
C ILE A 27 18.67 0.17 -0.70
N ILE A 28 17.64 1.00 -0.93
CA ILE A 28 17.43 1.68 -2.22
C ILE A 28 18.47 2.77 -2.48
N ARG A 29 18.85 3.51 -1.42
CA ARG A 29 19.86 4.57 -1.48
C ARG A 29 20.71 4.56 -0.21
N PRO A 30 22.03 4.34 -0.32
CA PRO A 30 22.93 4.51 0.80
C PRO A 30 22.84 5.95 1.33
N LEU A 31 22.70 6.09 2.64
CA LEU A 31 22.76 7.40 3.28
C LEU A 31 24.22 7.70 3.63
N GLU A 32 24.82 8.65 2.92
CA GLU A 32 26.15 9.15 3.24
C GLU A 32 26.03 10.30 4.25
N THR A 33 25.93 9.95 5.53
CA THR A 33 25.93 10.91 6.64
C THR A 33 26.98 10.51 7.67
N SER A 34 27.79 11.48 8.10
CA SER A 34 28.79 11.30 9.15
C SER A 34 28.19 11.28 10.56
N GLU A 35 26.96 11.79 10.73
CA GLU A 35 26.23 11.75 11.99
C GLU A 35 25.15 10.64 11.99
N PRO A 36 24.89 10.00 13.14
CA PRO A 36 23.78 9.07 13.29
C PRO A 36 22.42 9.74 13.07
N LEU A 37 21.49 9.02 12.43
CA LEU A 37 20.09 9.43 12.35
C LEU A 37 19.49 9.51 13.77
N ARG A 38 18.98 10.69 14.16
CA ARG A 38 18.38 10.90 15.48
C ARG A 38 16.86 10.71 15.51
N HIS A 39 16.20 10.80 14.37
CA HIS A 39 14.74 10.75 14.26
C HIS A 39 14.33 10.03 12.97
N ALA A 40 13.21 9.33 13.01
CA ALA A 40 12.53 8.77 11.84
C ALA A 40 11.02 8.99 12.00
N LEU A 41 10.34 9.32 10.90
CA LEU A 41 8.88 9.45 10.85
C LEU A 41 8.34 8.33 9.96
N PHE A 42 7.38 7.59 10.50
CA PHE A 42 6.63 6.58 9.75
C PHE A 42 5.19 7.04 9.67
N ASP A 43 4.57 6.88 8.50
CA ASP A 43 3.12 6.84 8.44
C ASP A 43 2.62 5.63 9.24
N PHE A 44 1.41 5.72 9.79
CA PHE A 44 0.83 4.60 10.52
C PHE A 44 0.20 3.60 9.56
N ASP A 45 -0.67 4.09 8.67
CA ASP A 45 -1.56 3.24 7.90
C ASP A 45 -0.87 2.68 6.65
N GLY A 46 -0.73 1.36 6.52
CA GLY A 46 -0.04 0.75 5.37
C GLY A 46 1.49 0.90 5.36
N THR A 47 2.08 1.46 6.41
CA THR A 47 3.54 1.40 6.68
C THR A 47 3.81 0.56 7.93
N LEU A 48 3.23 0.92 9.08
CA LEU A 48 3.35 0.11 10.32
C LEU A 48 2.13 -0.80 10.53
N SER A 49 0.94 -0.28 10.24
CA SER A 49 -0.31 -1.03 10.37
C SER A 49 -0.54 -1.93 9.17
N LEU A 50 -0.83 -3.20 9.45
CA LEU A 50 -1.22 -4.20 8.44
C LEU A 50 -2.71 -4.13 8.06
N VAL A 51 -3.47 -3.16 8.58
CA VAL A 51 -4.91 -3.02 8.29
C VAL A 51 -5.15 -2.80 6.79
N ARG A 52 -4.25 -2.07 6.11
CA ARG A 52 -4.28 -1.87 4.65
C ARG A 52 -3.45 -2.87 3.86
N GLU A 53 -2.90 -3.91 4.47
CA GLU A 53 -2.20 -4.95 3.74
C GLU A 53 -3.16 -5.77 2.85
N GLY A 54 -2.86 -5.86 1.56
CA GLY A 54 -3.69 -6.55 0.57
C GLY A 54 -4.98 -5.81 0.23
N TRP A 55 -5.00 -4.49 0.38
CA TRP A 55 -6.18 -3.67 0.11
C TRP A 55 -6.69 -3.75 -1.34
N ILE A 56 -5.78 -3.92 -2.30
CA ILE A 56 -6.11 -4.13 -3.72
C ILE A 56 -6.93 -5.41 -3.90
N ASP A 57 -6.61 -6.46 -3.15
CA ASP A 57 -7.31 -7.75 -3.20
C ASP A 57 -8.72 -7.70 -2.58
N ILE A 58 -9.11 -6.56 -2.02
CA ILE A 58 -10.47 -6.28 -1.53
C ILE A 58 -11.17 -5.31 -2.48
N MET A 59 -10.48 -4.23 -2.86
CA MET A 59 -11.04 -3.18 -3.70
C MET A 59 -11.38 -3.69 -5.11
N VAL A 60 -10.46 -4.41 -5.75
CA VAL A 60 -10.63 -4.86 -7.14
C VAL A 60 -11.78 -5.86 -7.27
N PRO A 61 -11.88 -6.93 -6.47
CA PRO A 61 -13.03 -7.84 -6.57
C PRO A 61 -14.38 -7.14 -6.34
N MET A 62 -14.45 -6.22 -5.38
CA MET A 62 -15.67 -5.46 -5.16
C MET A 62 -16.06 -4.59 -6.36
N MET A 63 -15.10 -3.94 -7.01
CA MET A 63 -15.35 -3.17 -8.23
C MET A 63 -15.78 -4.06 -9.39
N VAL A 64 -15.16 -5.23 -9.54
CA VAL A 64 -15.53 -6.21 -10.57
C VAL A 64 -16.97 -6.69 -10.37
N ASP A 65 -17.40 -6.95 -9.13
CA ASP A 65 -18.80 -7.30 -8.84
C ASP A 65 -19.76 -6.19 -9.29
N GLU A 66 -19.45 -4.92 -8.98
CA GLU A 66 -20.30 -3.78 -9.38
C GLU A 66 -20.35 -3.59 -10.90
N LEU A 67 -19.22 -3.79 -11.58
CA LEU A 67 -19.14 -3.69 -13.05
C LEU A 67 -19.85 -4.86 -13.74
N ALA A 68 -19.72 -6.08 -13.23
CA ALA A 68 -20.41 -7.24 -13.79
C ALA A 68 -21.95 -7.10 -13.68
N ASN A 69 -22.43 -6.43 -12.63
CA ASN A 69 -23.85 -6.17 -12.41
C ASN A 69 -24.47 -5.17 -13.41
N THR A 70 -23.68 -4.51 -14.26
CA THR A 70 -24.26 -3.66 -15.32
C THR A 70 -24.85 -4.46 -16.48
N GLY A 71 -24.63 -5.79 -16.52
CA GLY A 71 -25.05 -6.62 -17.64
C GLY A 71 -24.14 -6.50 -18.87
N THR A 72 -22.89 -6.07 -18.67
CA THR A 72 -21.87 -6.06 -19.74
C THR A 72 -21.52 -7.49 -20.18
N ASP A 73 -21.10 -7.64 -21.44
CA ASP A 73 -20.58 -8.89 -22.01
C ASP A 73 -19.08 -9.09 -21.70
N GLU A 74 -18.43 -8.12 -21.07
CA GLU A 74 -17.03 -8.22 -20.65
C GLU A 74 -16.82 -9.36 -19.65
N SER A 75 -15.74 -10.10 -19.83
CA SER A 75 -15.35 -11.15 -18.92
C SER A 75 -14.85 -10.59 -17.58
N VAL A 76 -14.90 -11.42 -16.53
CA VAL A 76 -14.34 -11.10 -15.21
C VAL A 76 -12.86 -10.67 -15.30
N SER A 77 -12.09 -11.26 -16.23
CA SER A 77 -10.69 -10.89 -16.43
C SER A 77 -10.53 -9.49 -17.00
N GLU A 78 -11.36 -9.11 -17.99
CA GLU A 78 -11.32 -7.77 -18.59
C GLU A 78 -11.74 -6.71 -17.55
N LEU A 79 -12.81 -6.97 -16.80
CA LEU A 79 -13.25 -6.08 -15.72
C LEU A 79 -12.19 -5.95 -14.61
N THR A 80 -11.48 -7.03 -14.31
CA THR A 80 -10.37 -7.02 -13.34
C THR A 80 -9.25 -6.11 -13.81
N GLU A 81 -8.85 -6.19 -15.08
CA GLU A 81 -7.81 -5.33 -15.65
C GLU A 81 -8.23 -3.86 -15.69
N VAL A 82 -9.48 -3.56 -16.05
CA VAL A 82 -10.04 -2.20 -15.99
C VAL A 82 -9.97 -1.65 -14.56
N ALA A 83 -10.47 -2.40 -13.58
CA ALA A 83 -10.44 -2.02 -12.17
C ALA A 83 -9.02 -1.81 -11.66
N ARG A 84 -8.10 -2.74 -11.93
CA ARG A 84 -6.69 -2.62 -11.53
C ARG A 84 -6.03 -1.39 -12.14
N THR A 85 -6.32 -1.10 -13.40
CA THR A 85 -5.73 0.03 -14.13
C THR A 85 -6.09 1.34 -13.45
N PHE A 86 -7.38 1.64 -13.26
CA PHE A 86 -7.74 2.92 -12.65
C PHE A 86 -7.42 2.99 -11.16
N VAL A 87 -7.40 1.86 -10.44
CA VAL A 87 -6.91 1.82 -9.06
C VAL A 87 -5.44 2.20 -9.00
N ALA A 88 -4.61 1.67 -9.90
CA ALA A 88 -3.19 2.01 -10.00
C ALA A 88 -2.99 3.50 -10.35
N GLU A 89 -3.69 4.01 -11.37
CA GLU A 89 -3.62 5.43 -11.79
C GLU A 89 -4.00 6.41 -10.69
N LEU A 90 -4.95 6.03 -9.83
CA LEU A 90 -5.48 6.88 -8.77
C LEU A 90 -4.81 6.61 -7.42
N THR A 91 -3.88 5.66 -7.34
CA THR A 91 -3.13 5.37 -6.12
C THR A 91 -2.39 6.62 -5.65
N GLY A 92 -2.48 6.91 -4.34
CA GLY A 92 -1.96 8.14 -3.74
C GLY A 92 -3.00 9.28 -3.64
N LYS A 93 -4.15 9.17 -4.33
CA LYS A 93 -5.31 10.03 -4.06
C LYS A 93 -6.20 9.46 -2.97
N GLN A 94 -7.09 10.28 -2.41
CA GLN A 94 -8.11 9.82 -1.47
C GLN A 94 -9.00 8.75 -2.11
N THR A 95 -9.39 7.72 -1.35
CA THR A 95 -10.18 6.56 -1.82
C THR A 95 -11.46 6.93 -2.59
N ILE A 96 -12.03 8.11 -2.33
CA ILE A 96 -13.23 8.58 -3.02
C ILE A 96 -13.01 8.74 -4.53
N TYR A 97 -11.80 9.05 -4.98
CA TYR A 97 -11.52 9.21 -6.42
C TYR A 97 -11.63 7.88 -7.18
N GLN A 98 -11.22 6.77 -6.57
CA GLN A 98 -11.43 5.44 -7.14
C GLN A 98 -12.93 5.11 -7.21
N MET A 99 -13.72 5.53 -6.22
CA MET A 99 -15.17 5.31 -6.23
C MET A 99 -15.91 6.20 -7.23
N ILE A 100 -15.42 7.42 -7.47
CA ILE A 100 -15.92 8.30 -8.53
C ILE A 100 -15.66 7.63 -9.89
N ARG A 101 -14.43 7.15 -10.14
CA ARG A 101 -14.12 6.43 -11.37
C ARG A 101 -14.96 5.16 -11.53
N LEU A 102 -15.18 4.39 -10.47
CA LEU A 102 -16.08 3.23 -10.52
C LEU A 102 -17.49 3.64 -10.98
N ALA A 103 -18.04 4.74 -10.44
CA ALA A 103 -19.35 5.24 -10.85
C ALA A 103 -19.38 5.66 -12.34
N GLU A 104 -18.31 6.30 -12.83
CA GLU A 104 -18.14 6.62 -14.26
C GLU A 104 -18.12 5.35 -15.12
N GLU A 105 -17.35 4.33 -14.73
CA GLU A 105 -17.25 3.06 -15.45
C GLU A 105 -18.57 2.28 -15.50
N ILE A 106 -19.37 2.34 -14.43
CA ILE A 106 -20.72 1.77 -14.38
C ILE A 106 -21.65 2.51 -15.35
N ALA A 107 -21.63 3.85 -15.33
CA ALA A 107 -22.45 4.66 -16.22
C ALA A 107 -22.08 4.44 -17.70
N ASN A 108 -20.78 4.31 -18.01
CA ASN A 108 -20.29 4.04 -19.36
C ASN A 108 -20.79 2.70 -19.92
N ARG A 109 -21.07 1.73 -19.05
CA ARG A 109 -21.67 0.43 -19.40
C ARG A 109 -23.21 0.44 -19.42
N GLY A 110 -23.83 1.62 -19.31
CA GLY A 110 -25.28 1.78 -19.27
C GLY A 110 -25.91 1.40 -17.92
N GLY A 111 -25.10 1.15 -16.89
CA GLY A 111 -25.57 0.91 -15.53
C GLY A 111 -26.04 2.19 -14.83
N SER A 112 -26.71 2.03 -13.69
CA SER A 112 -27.12 3.14 -12.81
C SER A 112 -26.20 3.16 -11.58
N PRO A 113 -25.17 4.02 -11.55
CA PRO A 113 -24.23 4.05 -10.43
C PRO A 113 -24.89 4.58 -9.16
N GLN A 114 -24.49 4.03 -8.02
CA GLN A 114 -24.73 4.64 -6.72
C GLN A 114 -23.81 5.86 -6.50
N GLU A 115 -24.13 6.64 -5.48
CA GLU A 115 -23.26 7.71 -5.01
C GLU A 115 -21.88 7.16 -4.59
N PRO A 116 -20.74 7.74 -5.03
CA PRO A 116 -19.40 7.23 -4.74
C PRO A 116 -19.09 6.98 -3.25
N VAL A 117 -19.73 7.74 -2.35
CA VAL A 117 -19.58 7.56 -0.91
C VAL A 117 -20.09 6.21 -0.42
N LEU A 118 -21.10 5.62 -1.08
CA LEU A 118 -21.66 4.33 -0.71
C LEU A 118 -20.69 3.19 -1.03
N TYR A 119 -20.04 3.23 -2.19
CA TYR A 119 -18.96 2.28 -2.51
C TYR A 119 -17.78 2.42 -1.55
N LYS A 120 -17.45 3.66 -1.13
CA LYS A 120 -16.41 3.91 -0.12
C LYS A 120 -16.76 3.26 1.22
N HIS A 121 -18.01 3.36 1.67
CA HIS A 121 -18.46 2.70 2.90
C HIS A 121 -18.38 1.18 2.78
N ARG A 122 -18.91 0.61 1.68
CA ARG A 122 -18.79 -0.83 1.41
C ARG A 122 -17.34 -1.31 1.43
N TYR A 123 -16.44 -0.55 0.83
CA TYR A 123 -15.00 -0.86 0.83
C TYR A 123 -14.42 -0.88 2.25
N HIS A 124 -14.77 0.13 3.04
CA HIS A 124 -14.31 0.23 4.42
C HIS A 124 -14.79 -0.96 5.25
N ASP A 125 -16.05 -1.36 5.10
CA ASP A 125 -16.61 -2.51 5.82
C ASP A 125 -15.89 -3.82 5.47
N LEU A 126 -15.61 -4.07 4.18
CA LEU A 126 -14.86 -5.24 3.73
C LEU A 126 -13.42 -5.25 4.28
N LEU A 127 -12.78 -4.08 4.30
CA LEU A 127 -11.42 -3.92 4.86
C LEU A 127 -11.40 -4.22 6.36
N MET A 128 -12.40 -3.74 7.09
CA MET A 128 -12.53 -4.00 8.52
C MET A 128 -12.80 -5.49 8.82
N GLN A 129 -13.61 -6.16 8.01
CA GLN A 129 -13.84 -7.61 8.13
C GLN A 129 -12.55 -8.41 7.93
N ARG A 130 -11.76 -8.09 6.90
CA ARG A 130 -10.46 -8.74 6.63
C ARG A 130 -9.47 -8.53 7.79
N SER A 131 -9.39 -7.31 8.33
CA SER A 131 -8.51 -7.03 9.47
C SER A 131 -8.96 -7.72 10.76
N ALA A 132 -10.27 -7.86 10.98
CA ALA A 132 -10.81 -8.58 12.13
C ALA A 132 -10.47 -10.08 12.09
N ALA A 133 -10.56 -10.73 10.92
CA ALA A 133 -10.20 -12.13 10.74
C ALA A 133 -8.74 -12.42 11.12
N ARG A 134 -7.82 -11.49 10.85
CA ARG A 134 -6.39 -11.62 11.20
C ARG A 134 -6.11 -11.51 12.70
N ARG A 135 -6.93 -10.80 13.46
CA ARG A 135 -6.73 -10.64 14.92
C ARG A 135 -7.14 -11.89 15.72
N GLN A 136 -7.88 -12.80 15.10
CA GLN A 136 -8.43 -14.00 15.74
C GLN A 136 -7.68 -15.29 15.37
N GLY A 137 -6.69 -15.21 14.46
CA GLY A 137 -5.78 -16.30 14.11
C GLY A 137 -4.39 -16.04 14.67
#